data_AF-A0A0C9TV86-F1
#
_entry.id   AF-A0A0C9TV86-F1
#
_cell.length_a   1.000
_cell.length_b   1.000
_cell.length_c   1.000
_cell.angle_alpha   90.00
_cell.angle_beta   90.00
_cell.angle_gamma   90.00
#
_symmetry.space_group_name_H-M   'P 1'
#
loop_
_entity.id
_entity.type
_entity.pdbx_description
1 polymer ?
#
loop_
_entity_poly.entity_id
_entity_poly.type
_entity_poly.pdbx_seq_one_letter_code
_entity_poly.pdbx_strand_id
1 'polypeptide(L)'
;MLRSPKISGGGSRSVVEISKEQFKKTFGELSKRQKQIVLDKQTHERTWSNDHQTLRVFSTRCEKSVAPNFLPNGHSIRPCSECIAILSLKNFRTAIKKPVPTDKNYVHMNYRYHPEVLERLFALNIGIREIFESAFTTGILQGKYKDLKVFTGLVEAMVSKLDRET
;
A
#
# COMPACT_ATOMS: atom_id res chain seq x y z
N MET A 1 -7.76 -2.85 -3.27
CA MET A 1 -7.04 -1.88 -2.42
C MET A 1 -6.79 -0.59 -3.19
N LEU A 2 -6.76 0.55 -2.54
CA LEU A 2 -6.01 1.70 -3.04
C LEU A 2 -4.52 1.35 -2.84
N ARG A 3 -3.97 0.65 -3.84
CA ARG A 3 -2.85 -0.31 -3.75
C ARG A 3 -1.46 0.33 -3.62
N SER A 4 -1.30 1.27 -2.71
CA SER A 4 0.01 1.59 -2.14
C SER A 4 -0.12 1.44 -0.63
N PRO A 5 0.57 0.48 0.02
CA PRO A 5 0.38 0.15 1.44
C PRO A 5 0.70 1.31 2.40
N LYS A 6 1.15 2.44 1.86
CA LYS A 6 1.72 3.59 2.56
C LYS A 6 0.88 4.87 2.36
N ILE A 7 -0.14 4.84 1.51
CA ILE A 7 -1.04 5.97 1.29
C ILE A 7 -2.21 5.85 2.27
N SER A 8 -2.25 6.71 3.28
CA SER A 8 -3.28 6.71 4.34
C SER A 8 -4.64 7.25 3.90
N GLY A 9 -4.77 7.75 2.66
CA GLY A 9 -6.03 8.26 2.13
C GLY A 9 -5.85 9.00 0.81
N GLY A 10 -6.94 9.57 0.29
CA GLY A 10 -6.88 10.31 -0.96
C GLY A 10 -8.08 11.23 -1.15
N GLY A 11 -8.17 11.75 -2.37
CA GLY A 11 -9.27 12.61 -2.80
C GLY A 11 -8.99 14.10 -2.71
N SER A 12 -7.82 14.47 -2.17
CA SER A 12 -7.36 15.85 -2.14
C SER A 12 -6.82 16.32 -3.50
N ARG A 13 -6.71 17.64 -3.63
CA ARG A 13 -6.12 18.30 -4.80
C ARG A 13 -4.62 18.01 -4.88
N SER A 14 -4.06 18.25 -6.07
CA SER A 14 -2.63 18.03 -6.29
C SER A 14 -1.79 19.03 -5.49
N VAL A 15 -0.59 18.63 -5.05
CA VAL A 15 0.34 19.55 -4.38
C VAL A 15 0.72 20.74 -5.26
N VAL A 16 0.69 20.56 -6.59
CA VAL A 16 0.99 21.61 -7.57
C VAL A 16 -0.11 22.67 -7.55
N GLU A 17 -1.38 22.28 -7.58
CA GLU A 17 -2.51 23.21 -7.48
C GLU A 17 -2.48 23.96 -6.14
N ILE A 18 -2.27 23.25 -5.03
CA ILE A 18 -2.21 23.86 -3.70
C ILE A 18 -1.03 24.85 -3.60
N SER A 19 0.14 24.51 -4.15
CA SER A 19 1.32 25.38 -4.16
C SER A 19 1.09 26.64 -4.98
N LYS A 20 0.51 26.49 -6.17
CA LYS A 20 0.17 27.61 -7.06
C LYS A 20 -0.88 28.52 -6.43
N GLU A 21 -1.87 27.95 -5.73
CA GLU A 21 -2.90 28.72 -5.05
C GLU A 21 -2.30 29.57 -3.90
N GLN A 22 -1.58 28.93 -2.98
CA GLN A 22 -1.13 29.54 -1.72
C GLN A 22 0.13 30.39 -1.85
N PHE A 23 1.10 29.96 -2.67
CA PHE A 23 2.44 30.56 -2.71
C PHE A 23 2.82 31.11 -4.09
N LYS A 24 1.94 30.98 -5.10
CA LYS A 24 2.17 31.39 -6.50
C LYS A 24 3.47 30.80 -7.10
N LYS A 25 3.92 29.65 -6.58
CA LYS A 25 5.17 28.97 -6.97
C LYS A 25 4.93 27.50 -7.24
N THR A 26 5.84 26.86 -7.97
CA THR A 26 5.80 25.40 -8.12
C THR A 26 6.24 24.72 -6.82
N PHE A 27 5.77 23.49 -6.57
CA PHE A 27 6.12 22.79 -5.32
C PHE A 27 7.63 22.63 -5.14
N GLY A 28 8.40 22.50 -6.22
CA GLY A 28 9.87 22.38 -6.19
C GLY A 28 10.56 23.60 -5.60
N GLU A 29 10.07 24.80 -5.93
CA GLU A 29 10.61 26.11 -5.54
C GLU A 29 10.30 26.51 -4.09
N LEU A 30 9.43 25.76 -3.42
CA LEU A 30 9.03 26.06 -2.04
C LEU A 30 10.14 25.72 -1.04
N SER A 31 10.26 26.55 0.00
CA SER A 31 11.09 26.23 1.16
C SER A 31 10.56 25.00 1.89
N LYS A 32 11.38 24.34 2.73
CA LYS A 32 10.96 23.16 3.50
C LYS A 32 9.68 23.43 4.32
N ARG A 33 9.59 24.60 4.95
CA ARG A 33 8.41 25.02 5.74
C ARG A 33 7.17 25.20 4.86
N GLN A 34 7.31 25.84 3.70
CA GLN A 34 6.19 26.03 2.75
C GLN A 34 5.72 24.70 2.16
N LYS A 35 6.65 23.80 1.82
CA LYS A 35 6.33 22.43 1.41
C LYS A 35 5.47 21.76 2.46
N GLN A 36 5.88 21.80 3.74
CA GLN A 36 5.12 21.20 4.82
C GLN A 36 3.68 21.73 4.90
N ILE A 37 3.49 23.05 4.82
CA ILE A 37 2.15 23.66 4.81
C ILE A 37 1.27 23.12 3.66
N VAL A 38 1.84 23.00 2.45
CA VAL A 38 1.13 22.41 1.30
C VAL A 38 0.77 20.95 1.57
N LEU A 39 1.67 20.18 2.18
CA LEU A 39 1.44 18.77 2.49
C LEU A 39 0.36 18.57 3.57
N ASP A 40 0.34 19.44 4.58
CA ASP A 40 -0.65 19.43 5.65
C ASP A 40 -2.03 19.77 5.07
N LYS A 41 -2.11 20.82 4.24
CA LYS A 41 -3.35 21.16 3.53
C LYS A 41 -3.83 20.02 2.64
N GLN A 42 -2.93 19.38 1.87
CA GLN A 42 -3.29 18.21 1.07
C GLN A 42 -3.84 17.06 1.93
N THR A 43 -3.33 16.90 3.16
CA THR A 43 -3.79 15.86 4.08
C THR A 43 -5.18 16.19 4.64
N HIS A 44 -5.43 17.44 5.00
CA HIS A 44 -6.75 17.91 5.46
C HIS A 44 -7.82 17.91 4.37
N GLU A 45 -7.44 18.06 3.10
CA GLU A 45 -8.37 18.03 1.95
C GLU A 45 -8.77 16.61 1.50
N ARG A 46 -8.33 15.55 2.21
CA ARG A 46 -8.68 14.17 1.85
C ARG A 46 -10.17 13.91 2.04
N THR A 47 -10.75 13.13 1.14
CA THR A 47 -12.16 12.73 1.20
C THR A 47 -12.33 11.30 1.68
N TRP A 48 -11.28 10.47 1.59
CA TRP A 48 -11.28 9.13 2.19
C TRP A 48 -9.95 8.82 2.88
N SER A 49 -10.01 7.93 3.86
CA SER A 49 -8.87 7.30 4.52
C SER A 49 -8.83 5.80 4.23
N ASN A 50 -7.63 5.25 4.20
CA ASN A 50 -7.39 3.82 4.06
C ASN A 50 -6.96 3.27 5.42
N ASP A 51 -7.74 2.37 5.98
CA ASP A 51 -7.35 1.56 7.12
C ASP A 51 -6.69 0.28 6.61
N HIS A 52 -5.36 0.29 6.62
CA HIS A 52 -4.56 -0.85 6.18
C HIS A 52 -4.52 -2.00 7.18
N GLN A 53 -4.91 -1.78 8.45
CA GLN A 53 -4.98 -2.86 9.43
C GLN A 53 -6.19 -3.75 9.17
N THR A 54 -7.35 -3.12 8.91
CA THR A 54 -8.60 -3.85 8.69
C THR A 54 -8.96 -4.03 7.21
N LEU A 55 -8.11 -3.55 6.31
CA LEU A 55 -8.30 -3.55 4.85
C LEU A 55 -9.57 -2.81 4.40
N ARG A 56 -9.93 -1.73 5.11
CA ARG A 56 -11.16 -0.95 4.88
C ARG A 56 -10.84 0.45 4.38
N VAL A 57 -11.83 1.05 3.74
CA VAL A 57 -11.81 2.45 3.32
C VAL A 57 -12.96 3.16 4.00
N PHE A 58 -12.69 4.34 4.54
CA PHE A 58 -13.69 5.17 5.20
C PHE A 58 -13.73 6.56 4.59
N SER A 59 -14.90 7.19 4.62
CA SER A 59 -15.01 8.63 4.35
C SER A 59 -14.33 9.38 5.49
N THR A 60 -13.68 10.50 5.20
CA THR A 60 -13.22 11.41 6.27
C THR A 60 -14.39 11.99 7.07
N ARG A 61 -15.62 11.88 6.55
CA ARG A 61 -16.88 12.23 7.19
C ARG A 61 -17.69 11.01 7.67
N CYS A 62 -17.05 9.85 7.81
CA CYS A 62 -17.73 8.63 8.26
C CYS A 62 -18.56 8.88 9.54
N GLU A 63 -19.82 8.43 9.53
CA GLU A 63 -20.75 8.58 10.65
C GLU A 63 -20.37 7.67 11.86
N LYS A 64 -19.47 6.70 11.65
CA LYS A 64 -18.93 5.73 12.62
C LYS A 64 -19.94 4.72 13.16
N SER A 65 -21.22 5.07 13.20
CA SER A 65 -22.33 4.20 13.53
C SER A 65 -23.27 4.08 12.33
N VAL A 66 -23.99 2.98 12.28
CA VAL A 66 -25.02 2.70 11.28
C VAL A 66 -26.19 2.08 12.02
N ALA A 67 -27.40 2.59 11.74
CA ALA A 67 -28.60 1.99 12.28
C ALA A 67 -28.73 0.55 11.74
N PRO A 68 -29.13 -0.42 12.57
CA PRO A 68 -29.40 -1.78 12.11
C PRO A 68 -30.64 -1.75 11.21
N ASN A 69 -30.42 -1.59 9.91
CA ASN A 69 -31.45 -1.80 8.91
C ASN A 69 -31.61 -3.31 8.76
N PHE A 70 -32.57 -3.89 9.48
CA PHE A 70 -32.99 -5.27 9.28
C PHE A 70 -33.56 -5.39 7.88
N LEU A 71 -32.78 -5.93 6.95
CA LEU A 71 -33.33 -6.43 5.70
C LEU A 71 -34.24 -7.64 6.04
N PRO A 72 -35.39 -7.81 5.37
CA PRO A 72 -36.32 -8.93 5.60
C PRO A 72 -35.67 -10.32 5.50
N ASN A 73 -34.44 -10.38 5.00
CA ASN A 73 -33.70 -11.57 4.59
C ASN A 73 -32.51 -11.86 5.54
N GLY A 74 -32.41 -11.18 6.67
CA GLY A 74 -31.47 -11.54 7.75
C GLY A 74 -30.01 -11.11 7.59
N HIS A 75 -29.59 -10.51 6.46
CA HIS A 75 -28.21 -10.03 6.32
C HIS A 75 -28.09 -8.69 5.57
N SER A 76 -27.42 -7.74 6.24
CA SER A 76 -26.37 -6.83 5.72
C SER A 76 -26.51 -5.43 6.31
N ILE A 77 -25.67 -5.14 7.32
CA ILE A 77 -25.41 -3.78 7.76
C ILE A 77 -24.72 -3.05 6.60
N ARG A 78 -25.41 -2.10 5.98
CA ARG A 78 -24.82 -1.25 4.93
C ARG A 78 -23.84 -0.26 5.54
N PRO A 79 -22.77 0.14 4.83
CA PRO A 79 -21.94 1.26 5.27
C PRO A 79 -22.77 2.54 5.44
N CYS A 80 -22.31 3.49 6.25
CA CYS A 80 -22.99 4.78 6.40
C CYS A 80 -23.04 5.55 5.08
N SER A 81 -23.94 6.54 5.00
CA SER A 81 -24.22 7.28 3.77
C SER A 81 -22.96 7.95 3.21
N GLU A 82 -22.15 8.56 4.09
CA GLU A 82 -20.88 9.20 3.76
C GLU A 82 -19.84 8.22 3.20
N CYS A 83 -19.75 7.01 3.74
CA CYS A 83 -18.84 5.98 3.22
C CYS A 83 -19.31 5.44 1.86
N ILE A 84 -20.62 5.30 1.66
CA ILE A 84 -21.19 4.90 0.36
C ILE A 84 -20.94 6.01 -0.68
N ALA A 85 -21.08 7.28 -0.29
CA ALA A 85 -20.93 8.42 -1.19
C ALA A 85 -19.55 8.47 -1.86
N ILE A 86 -18.50 7.93 -1.24
CA ILE A 86 -17.15 7.83 -1.83
C ILE A 86 -17.18 7.12 -3.20
N LEU A 87 -18.05 6.13 -3.39
CA LEU A 87 -18.17 5.38 -4.65
C LEU A 87 -18.61 6.26 -5.83
N SER A 88 -19.29 7.37 -5.55
CA SER A 88 -19.68 8.34 -6.58
C SER A 88 -18.50 9.20 -7.07
N LEU A 89 -17.46 9.35 -6.24
CA LEU A 89 -16.33 10.22 -6.54
C LEU A 89 -15.51 9.69 -7.72
N LYS A 90 -15.31 10.53 -8.75
CA LYS A 90 -14.57 10.16 -9.97
C LYS A 90 -13.13 9.74 -9.64
N ASN A 91 -12.45 10.54 -8.81
CA ASN A 91 -11.07 10.28 -8.38
C ASN A 91 -10.94 8.95 -7.60
N PHE A 92 -11.91 8.61 -6.76
CA PHE A 92 -11.96 7.33 -6.06
C PHE A 92 -12.10 6.17 -7.04
N ARG A 93 -13.07 6.25 -7.96
CA ARG A 93 -13.28 5.24 -9.02
C ARG A 93 -12.04 5.05 -9.90
N THR A 94 -11.36 6.13 -10.26
CA THR A 94 -10.08 6.05 -10.98
C THR A 94 -9.01 5.35 -10.14
N ALA A 95 -8.93 5.65 -8.85
CA ALA A 95 -7.90 5.10 -7.98
C ALA A 95 -8.07 3.59 -7.72
N ILE A 96 -9.30 3.10 -7.54
CA ILE A 96 -9.57 1.66 -7.34
C ILE A 96 -9.38 0.82 -8.61
N LYS A 97 -9.48 1.44 -9.80
CA LYS A 97 -9.26 0.81 -11.10
C LYS A 97 -7.78 0.64 -11.47
N LYS A 98 -6.85 1.26 -10.73
CA LYS A 98 -5.43 1.11 -11.04
C LYS A 98 -4.96 -0.34 -10.80
N PRO A 99 -4.22 -0.94 -11.75
CA PRO A 99 -3.66 -2.28 -11.57
C PRO A 99 -2.66 -2.30 -10.42
N VAL A 100 -2.43 -3.48 -9.85
CA VAL A 100 -1.33 -3.68 -8.90
C VAL A 100 -0.01 -3.46 -9.65
N PRO A 101 0.90 -2.61 -9.15
CA PRO A 101 2.22 -2.47 -9.77
C PRO A 101 2.96 -3.81 -9.74
N THR A 102 3.61 -4.17 -10.84
CA THR A 102 4.61 -5.26 -10.85
C THR A 102 5.85 -4.83 -10.08
N ASP A 103 6.64 -5.79 -9.57
CA ASP A 103 7.83 -5.52 -8.74
C ASP A 103 8.81 -4.52 -9.39
N LYS A 104 9.00 -4.61 -10.70
CA LYS A 104 9.84 -3.68 -11.49
C LYS A 104 9.37 -2.22 -11.42
N ASN A 105 8.08 -1.98 -11.21
CA ASN A 105 7.50 -0.63 -11.14
C ASN A 105 7.62 0.02 -9.75
N TYR A 106 7.99 -0.74 -8.71
CA TYR A 106 8.19 -0.17 -7.38
C TYR A 106 9.39 0.78 -7.32
N VAL A 107 10.38 0.61 -8.21
CA VAL A 107 11.54 1.51 -8.36
C VAL A 107 11.11 2.94 -8.71
N HIS A 108 9.97 3.11 -9.40
CA HIS A 108 9.44 4.41 -9.79
C HIS A 108 8.47 5.03 -8.78
N MET A 109 8.24 4.37 -7.64
CA MET A 109 7.37 4.89 -6.60
C MET A 109 8.05 6.10 -5.95
N ASN A 110 7.31 7.20 -5.76
CA ASN A 110 7.85 8.44 -5.23
C ASN A 110 8.46 8.24 -3.83
N TYR A 111 9.72 8.63 -3.63
CA TYR A 111 10.48 8.57 -2.37
C TYR A 111 9.70 9.02 -1.13
N ARG A 112 8.80 10.00 -1.26
CA ARG A 112 7.93 10.45 -0.17
C ARG A 112 7.00 9.37 0.38
N TYR A 113 6.60 8.42 -0.45
CA TYR A 113 5.79 7.27 -0.08
C TYR A 113 6.65 6.03 0.17
N HIS A 114 7.93 6.19 0.52
CA HIS A 114 8.81 5.11 0.96
C HIS A 114 9.27 5.33 2.40
N PRO A 115 8.75 4.58 3.39
CA PRO A 115 9.41 4.41 4.67
C PRO A 115 10.74 3.71 4.44
N GLU A 116 11.83 4.29 4.92
CA GLU A 116 13.19 3.74 4.86
C GLU A 116 13.25 2.29 5.36
N VAL A 117 12.47 1.97 6.40
CA VAL A 117 12.37 0.61 6.97
C VAL A 117 11.81 -0.40 5.96
N LEU A 118 10.82 -0.01 5.16
CA LEU A 118 10.20 -0.88 4.16
C LEU A 118 11.07 -1.03 2.93
N GLU A 119 11.80 0.01 2.52
CA GLU A 119 12.82 -0.12 1.47
C GLU A 119 13.89 -1.14 1.87
N ARG A 120 14.35 -1.08 3.12
CA ARG A 120 15.26 -2.08 3.67
C ARG A 120 14.65 -3.49 3.68
N LEU A 121 13.40 -3.64 4.09
CA LEU A 121 12.70 -4.95 4.08
C LEU A 121 12.41 -5.47 2.66
N PHE A 122 12.12 -4.60 1.68
CA PHE A 122 11.94 -4.98 0.28
C PHE A 122 13.27 -5.34 -0.38
N ALA A 123 14.34 -4.57 -0.15
CA ALA A 123 15.68 -4.90 -0.61
C ALA A 123 16.19 -6.23 -0.01
N LEU A 124 15.91 -6.46 1.28
CA LEU A 124 16.16 -7.73 1.94
C LEU A 124 15.34 -8.85 1.30
N ASN A 125 14.03 -8.70 1.08
CA ASN A 125 13.20 -9.80 0.53
C ASN A 125 13.42 -10.08 -0.96
N ILE A 126 13.66 -9.05 -1.80
CA ILE A 126 13.99 -9.25 -3.22
C ILE A 126 15.37 -9.91 -3.34
N GLY A 127 16.36 -9.39 -2.60
CA GLY A 127 17.68 -9.99 -2.55
C GLY A 127 17.64 -11.41 -1.98
N ILE A 128 16.90 -11.64 -0.90
CA ILE A 128 16.76 -12.97 -0.30
C ILE A 128 16.07 -13.92 -1.26
N ARG A 129 14.97 -13.54 -1.93
CA ARG A 129 14.24 -14.44 -2.84
C ARG A 129 15.07 -14.80 -4.07
N GLU A 130 15.76 -13.85 -4.69
CA GLU A 130 16.67 -14.14 -5.81
C GLU A 130 17.89 -14.97 -5.37
N ILE A 131 18.45 -14.72 -4.18
CA ILE A 131 19.54 -15.53 -3.60
C ILE A 131 19.06 -16.93 -3.24
N PHE A 132 17.85 -17.08 -2.70
CA PHE A 132 17.26 -18.38 -2.36
C PHE A 132 16.92 -19.19 -3.62
N GLU A 133 16.34 -18.57 -4.65
CA GLU A 133 15.93 -19.31 -5.84
C GLU A 133 17.11 -19.62 -6.77
N SER A 134 18.15 -18.78 -6.82
CA SER A 134 19.28 -18.98 -7.74
C SER A 134 20.54 -19.57 -7.07
N ALA A 135 20.96 -19.05 -5.92
CA ALA A 135 22.24 -19.45 -5.31
C ALA A 135 22.11 -20.72 -4.45
N PHE A 136 21.00 -20.88 -3.74
CA PHE A 136 20.76 -22.07 -2.91
C PHE A 136 20.54 -23.31 -3.77
N THR A 137 19.67 -23.24 -4.78
CA THR A 137 19.39 -24.32 -5.74
C THR A 137 20.66 -24.74 -6.49
N THR A 138 21.46 -23.77 -6.95
CA THR A 138 22.76 -24.02 -7.58
C THR A 138 23.75 -24.64 -6.60
N GLY A 139 23.80 -24.18 -5.35
CA GLY A 139 24.71 -24.70 -4.34
C GLY A 139 24.36 -26.12 -3.86
N ILE A 140 23.08 -26.50 -3.82
CA ILE A 140 22.64 -27.89 -3.62
C ILE A 140 23.10 -28.78 -4.77
N LEU A 141 22.83 -28.37 -6.02
CA LEU A 141 23.22 -29.14 -7.21
C LEU A 141 24.75 -29.32 -7.32
N GLN A 142 25.51 -28.31 -6.88
CA GLN A 142 26.98 -28.36 -6.82
C GLN A 142 27.52 -29.10 -5.58
N GLY A 143 26.64 -29.57 -4.68
CA GLY A 143 27.05 -30.29 -3.46
C GLY A 143 27.79 -29.44 -2.43
N LYS A 144 27.69 -28.10 -2.50
CA LYS A 144 28.39 -27.16 -1.59
C LYS A 144 27.89 -27.22 -0.14
N TYR A 145 26.71 -27.80 0.09
CA TYR A 145 26.05 -27.84 1.41
C TYR A 145 25.92 -29.27 1.97
N LYS A 146 26.75 -30.21 1.51
CA LYS A 146 26.71 -31.63 1.93
C LYS A 146 26.85 -31.83 3.44
N ASP A 147 27.52 -30.91 4.14
CA ASP A 147 27.75 -30.97 5.59
C ASP A 147 26.67 -30.24 6.41
N LEU A 148 25.75 -29.52 5.74
CA LEU A 148 24.67 -28.74 6.35
C LEU A 148 23.30 -29.40 6.18
N LYS A 149 23.25 -30.74 6.17
CA LYS A 149 22.05 -31.54 5.85
C LYS A 149 20.80 -31.14 6.64
N VAL A 150 20.96 -30.76 7.90
CA VAL A 150 19.85 -30.33 8.77
C VAL A 150 19.24 -29.01 8.29
N PHE A 151 20.07 -28.05 7.91
CA PHE A 151 19.62 -26.77 7.37
C PHE A 151 18.96 -26.95 6.00
N THR A 152 19.58 -27.75 5.12
CA THR A 152 19.03 -28.07 3.79
C THR A 152 17.66 -28.74 3.89
N GLY A 153 17.51 -29.73 4.76
CA GLY A 153 16.22 -30.42 4.96
C GLY A 153 15.13 -29.53 5.57
N LEU A 154 15.49 -28.61 6.48
CA LEU A 154 14.56 -27.61 7.03
C LEU A 154 14.03 -26.68 5.92
N VAL A 155 14.92 -26.21 5.06
CA VAL A 155 14.57 -25.33 3.94
C VAL A 155 13.69 -26.06 2.92
N GLU A 156 14.05 -27.28 2.52
CA GLU A 156 13.26 -28.10 1.59
C GLU A 156 11.84 -28.37 2.13
N ALA A 157 11.72 -28.65 3.42
CA ALA A 157 10.43 -28.88 4.07
C ALA A 157 9.56 -27.61 4.09
N MET A 158 10.16 -26.44 4.34
CA MET A 158 9.45 -25.16 4.33
C MET A 158 8.95 -24.81 2.93
N VAL A 159 9.78 -24.97 1.89
CA VAL A 159 9.39 -24.72 0.49
C VAL A 159 8.29 -25.69 0.06
N SER A 160 8.44 -26.98 0.36
CA SER A 160 7.43 -28.01 0.02
C SER A 160 6.09 -27.78 0.71
N LYS A 161 6.09 -27.21 1.92
CA LYS A 161 4.86 -26.85 2.62
C LYS A 161 4.16 -25.67 1.94
N LEU A 162 4.92 -24.63 1.58
CA LEU A 162 4.40 -23.47 0.85
C LEU A 162 3.77 -23.86 -0.49
N ASP A 163 4.43 -24.71 -1.28
CA ASP A 163 3.92 -25.17 -2.59
C ASP A 163 2.64 -26.02 -2.48
N ARG A 164 2.40 -26.67 -1.33
CA ARG A 164 1.17 -27.45 -1.08
C ARG A 164 0.01 -26.60 -0.60
N GLU A 165 0.28 -25.40 -0.09
CA GLU A 165 -0.70 -24.48 0.49
C GLU A 165 -1.13 -23.36 -0.49
N THR A 166 -0.49 -23.26 -1.66
CA THR A 166 -0.87 -22.40 -2.80
C THR A 166 -1.50 -23.20 -3.93
#